data_AF-A0A415C3M2-F1
#
_entry.id   AF-A0A415C3M2-F1
#
_cell.length_a   1.000
_cell.length_b   1.000
_cell.length_c   1.000
_cell.angle_alpha   90.00
_cell.angle_beta   90.00
_cell.angle_gamma   90.00
#
_symmetry.space_group_name_H-M   'P 1'
#
loop_
_entity.id
_entity.type
_entity.pdbx_description
1 polymer ?
#
loop_
_entity_poly.entity_id
_entity_poly.type
_entity_poly.pdbx_seq_one_letter_code
_entity_poly.pdbx_strand_id
1 'polypeptide(L)'
;MTEKGKAIEDETIELPTGPAEKKKPHRGRIVVITVAALALLAAGGIAWRTHEDRLMAEARADCAAESERLRVATTAYDALLNGKAASMAKTDAKSVKDAKTIDVLSKAMKAPTPKTVSCKADSRPGVQDATKGVTANASWYKAHTKSLNGLVNAVETSKLDKTVDDANTLYKETDGRVADDKTRASLMDAIRKRDADAIAKAVKEVDESKAAKEKADAEAKARAEQEAAA
;
A
#
# COMPACT_ATOMS: atom_id res chain seq x y z
N MET A 1 46.52 -45.49 13.98
CA MET A 1 47.91 -45.41 13.51
C MET A 1 48.32 -43.93 13.57
N THR A 2 49.37 -43.65 14.36
CA THR A 2 50.34 -42.53 14.29
C THR A 2 49.76 -41.10 14.33
N GLU A 3 49.89 -40.28 15.37
CA GLU A 3 50.97 -39.93 16.33
C GLU A 3 52.16 -39.11 15.75
N LYS A 4 52.48 -38.01 16.46
CA LYS A 4 53.69 -37.15 16.45
C LYS A 4 53.83 -36.16 15.28
N GLY A 5 54.14 -34.87 15.46
CA GLY A 5 54.67 -34.11 16.60
C GLY A 5 55.92 -33.32 16.16
N LYS A 6 55.95 -31.99 16.37
CA LYS A 6 57.21 -31.23 16.56
C LYS A 6 56.95 -29.81 17.11
N ALA A 7 57.10 -29.66 18.44
CA ALA A 7 57.84 -28.54 19.03
C ALA A 7 59.35 -28.83 18.81
N ILE A 8 60.30 -27.89 18.83
CA ILE A 8 60.86 -27.10 19.95
C ILE A 8 61.96 -26.18 19.33
N GLU A 9 62.07 -24.90 19.75
CA GLU A 9 63.21 -24.30 20.52
C GLU A 9 64.54 -24.18 19.73
N ASP A 10 65.53 -23.32 19.98
CA ASP A 10 65.83 -22.11 20.75
C ASP A 10 67.30 -21.84 20.32
N GLU A 11 67.68 -20.62 19.93
CA GLU A 11 69.08 -20.19 19.99
C GLU A 11 69.10 -18.65 19.97
N THR A 12 69.27 -18.04 21.14
CA THR A 12 70.54 -17.60 21.72
C THR A 12 70.97 -16.21 21.26
N ILE A 13 70.72 -15.22 22.14
CA ILE A 13 71.58 -14.04 22.25
C ILE A 13 71.96 -13.94 23.73
N GLU A 14 73.16 -14.43 24.04
CA GLU A 14 73.76 -14.26 25.36
C GLU A 14 74.17 -12.80 25.62
N LEU A 15 74.14 -12.48 26.91
CA LEU A 15 74.37 -11.22 27.59
C LEU A 15 75.83 -10.67 27.46
N PRO A 16 76.08 -9.45 27.98
CA PRO A 16 76.81 -9.49 29.25
C PRO A 16 76.13 -8.71 30.37
N THR A 17 75.90 -9.42 31.46
CA THR A 17 75.76 -8.90 32.83
C THR A 17 77.15 -8.55 33.36
N GLY A 18 77.32 -7.30 33.78
CA GLY A 18 78.40 -6.82 34.65
C GLY A 18 77.84 -5.81 35.67
N PRO A 19 78.42 -5.69 36.87
CA PRO A 19 77.65 -5.67 38.12
C PRO A 19 77.25 -4.28 38.65
N ALA A 20 76.10 -4.29 39.33
CA ALA A 20 75.65 -3.42 40.43
C ALA A 20 76.25 -2.00 40.57
N GLU A 21 75.45 -0.99 40.16
CA GLU A 21 75.39 0.26 40.91
C GLU A 21 73.95 0.57 41.32
N LYS A 22 73.75 0.70 42.64
CA LYS A 22 72.50 1.11 43.25
C LYS A 22 72.15 2.53 42.81
N LYS A 23 71.04 2.72 42.09
CA LYS A 23 70.29 3.99 42.14
C LYS A 23 68.80 3.76 42.39
N LYS A 24 68.34 4.37 43.49
CA LYS A 24 66.95 4.46 43.98
C LYS A 24 66.00 4.98 42.87
N PRO A 25 64.70 4.71 43.00
CA PRO A 25 63.84 4.34 41.89
C PRO A 25 63.44 5.56 41.05
N HIS A 26 63.59 5.47 39.73
CA HIS A 26 62.91 6.40 38.83
C HIS A 26 61.43 6.01 38.72
N ARG A 27 60.68 6.13 39.82
CA ARG A 27 59.21 6.08 39.85
C ARG A 27 58.61 7.01 38.79
N GLY A 28 59.26 8.15 38.50
CA GLY A 28 58.82 9.08 37.47
C GLY A 28 58.85 8.55 36.04
N ARG A 29 59.78 7.65 35.68
CA ARG A 29 59.95 7.21 34.27
C ARG A 29 58.98 6.10 33.87
N ILE A 30 58.62 5.22 34.81
CA ILE A 30 57.55 4.21 34.63
C ILE A 30 56.19 4.92 34.57
N VAL A 31 55.97 5.92 35.43
CA VAL A 31 54.72 6.72 35.42
C VAL A 31 54.51 7.42 34.07
N VAL A 32 55.55 8.03 33.50
CA VAL A 32 55.44 8.73 32.21
C VAL A 32 55.07 7.79 31.06
N ILE A 33 55.66 6.58 30.99
CA ILE A 33 55.34 5.60 29.95
C ILE A 33 53.90 5.10 30.10
N THR A 34 53.44 4.82 31.32
CA THR A 34 52.06 4.40 31.56
C THR A 34 51.03 5.50 31.23
N VAL A 35 51.34 6.76 31.53
CA VAL A 35 50.46 7.89 31.20
C VAL A 35 50.40 8.12 29.68
N ALA A 36 51.54 8.00 28.98
CA ALA A 36 51.57 8.11 27.53
C ALA A 36 50.79 6.98 26.83
N ALA A 37 50.91 5.74 27.30
CA ALA A 37 50.15 4.60 26.78
C ALA A 37 48.63 4.74 27.02
N LEU A 38 48.22 5.20 28.20
CA LEU A 38 46.81 5.46 28.51
C LEU A 38 46.23 6.61 27.66
N ALA A 39 47.02 7.66 27.39
CA ALA A 39 46.60 8.76 26.53
C ALA A 39 46.38 8.32 25.06
N LEU A 40 47.22 7.43 24.53
CA LEU A 40 47.05 6.88 23.17
C LEU A 40 45.83 5.95 23.07
N LEU A 41 45.55 5.13 24.08
CA LEU A 41 44.35 4.30 24.13
C LEU A 41 43.07 5.14 24.23
N ALA A 42 43.09 6.24 25.00
CA ALA A 42 41.98 7.18 25.07
C ALA A 42 41.74 7.88 23.71
N ALA A 43 42.79 8.35 23.04
CA ALA A 43 42.67 9.01 21.74
C ALA A 43 42.21 8.05 20.62
N GLY A 44 42.75 6.83 20.58
CA GLY A 44 42.33 5.79 19.63
C GLY A 44 40.88 5.32 19.84
N GLY A 45 40.44 5.21 21.09
CA GLY A 45 39.06 4.85 21.43
C GLY A 45 38.04 5.93 21.05
N ILE A 46 38.40 7.21 21.14
CA ILE A 46 37.53 8.32 20.70
C ILE A 46 37.42 8.34 19.17
N ALA A 47 38.52 8.13 18.44
CA ALA A 47 38.50 8.05 16.98
C ALA A 47 37.70 6.83 16.47
N TRP A 48 37.80 5.67 17.12
CA TRP A 48 36.99 4.49 16.79
C TRP A 48 35.50 4.71 17.08
N ARG A 49 35.15 5.26 18.25
CA ARG A 49 33.75 5.59 18.58
C ARG A 49 33.12 6.54 17.58
N THR A 50 33.81 7.62 17.23
CA THR A 50 33.29 8.60 16.26
C THR A 50 33.09 8.02 14.86
N HIS A 51 33.89 7.02 14.47
CA HIS A 51 33.69 6.28 13.21
C HIS A 51 32.47 5.35 13.25
N GLU A 52 32.29 4.58 14.33
CA GLU A 52 31.09 3.74 14.52
C GLU A 52 29.82 4.56 14.65
N ASP A 53 29.87 5.69 15.36
CA ASP A 53 28.75 6.62 15.51
C ASP A 53 28.32 7.20 14.16
N ARG A 54 29.28 7.53 13.28
CA ARG A 54 28.99 8.01 11.93
C ARG A 54 28.32 6.93 11.07
N LEU A 55 28.82 5.69 11.11
CA LEU A 55 28.22 4.57 10.37
C LEU A 55 26.83 4.20 10.90
N MET A 56 26.60 4.33 12.20
CA MET A 56 25.28 4.18 12.82
C MET A 56 24.34 5.30 12.43
N ALA A 57 24.83 6.53 12.35
CA ALA A 57 24.04 7.68 11.92
C ALA A 57 23.61 7.54 10.45
N GLU A 58 24.51 7.08 9.57
CA GLU A 58 24.20 6.79 8.17
C GLU A 58 23.15 5.69 8.04
N ALA A 59 23.33 4.54 8.73
CA ALA A 59 22.35 3.46 8.71
C ALA A 59 20.98 3.91 9.24
N ARG A 60 20.94 4.78 10.28
CA ARG A 60 19.70 5.35 10.80
C ARG A 60 19.07 6.34 9.82
N ALA A 61 19.86 7.10 9.09
CA ALA A 61 19.37 8.00 8.04
C ALA A 61 18.73 7.21 6.89
N ASP A 62 19.35 6.11 6.44
CA ASP A 62 18.77 5.21 5.44
C ASP A 62 17.45 4.61 5.94
N CYS A 63 17.43 4.12 7.18
CA CYS A 63 16.21 3.59 7.79
C CYS A 63 15.10 4.66 7.89
N ALA A 64 15.45 5.91 8.22
CA ALA A 64 14.50 7.02 8.27
C ALA A 64 13.95 7.36 6.88
N ALA A 65 14.78 7.33 5.83
CA ALA A 65 14.33 7.53 4.46
C ALA A 65 13.35 6.44 3.99
N GLU A 66 13.62 5.16 4.31
CA GLU A 66 12.67 4.07 4.03
C GLU A 66 11.40 4.18 4.90
N SER A 67 11.52 4.68 6.13
CA SER A 67 10.37 4.90 7.02
C SER A 67 9.44 5.97 6.48
N GLU A 68 10.00 6.99 5.83
CA GLU A 68 9.21 8.01 5.15
C GLU A 68 8.46 7.45 3.94
N ARG A 69 9.11 6.57 3.15
CA ARG A 69 8.42 5.84 2.07
C ARG A 69 7.31 4.95 2.61
N LEU A 70 7.55 4.26 3.73
CA LEU A 70 6.51 3.50 4.43
C LEU A 70 5.36 4.42 4.84
N ARG A 71 5.64 5.56 5.47
CA ARG A 71 4.62 6.53 5.92
C ARG A 71 3.74 7.00 4.76
N VAL A 72 4.35 7.32 3.61
CA VAL A 72 3.62 7.71 2.39
C VAL A 72 2.74 6.55 1.90
N ALA A 73 3.27 5.32 1.84
CA ALA A 73 2.53 4.14 1.42
C ALA A 73 1.35 3.82 2.36
N THR A 74 1.57 3.94 3.67
CA THR A 74 0.54 3.79 4.71
C THR A 74 -0.53 4.85 4.57
N THR A 75 -0.15 6.12 4.40
CA THR A 75 -1.11 7.23 4.23
C THR A 75 -1.97 7.03 2.99
N ALA A 76 -1.37 6.61 1.87
CA ALA A 76 -2.10 6.34 0.64
C ALA A 76 -3.07 5.15 0.80
N TYR A 77 -2.63 4.09 1.49
CA TYR A 77 -3.48 2.93 1.80
C TYR A 77 -4.66 3.34 2.69
N ASP A 78 -4.41 4.06 3.78
CA ASP A 78 -5.44 4.48 4.74
C ASP A 78 -6.43 5.48 4.12
N ALA A 79 -5.97 6.37 3.25
CA ALA A 79 -6.83 7.27 2.50
C ALA A 79 -7.78 6.51 1.57
N LEU A 80 -7.28 5.47 0.88
CA LEU A 80 -8.11 4.61 0.04
C LEU A 80 -9.08 3.78 0.89
N LEU A 81 -8.59 3.18 1.97
CA LEU A 81 -9.34 2.30 2.86
C LEU A 81 -10.50 3.04 3.55
N ASN A 82 -10.23 4.22 4.11
CA ASN A 82 -11.23 5.02 4.81
C ASN A 82 -12.07 5.90 3.88
N GLY A 83 -11.60 6.14 2.65
CA GLY A 83 -12.31 6.91 1.64
C GLY A 83 -13.10 6.01 0.70
N LYS A 84 -12.59 5.86 -0.52
CA LYS A 84 -13.31 5.23 -1.64
C LYS A 84 -13.65 3.75 -1.37
N ALA A 85 -12.79 2.99 -0.71
CA ALA A 85 -13.09 1.60 -0.38
C ALA A 85 -14.23 1.49 0.64
N ALA A 86 -14.20 2.31 1.71
CA ALA A 86 -15.28 2.34 2.70
C ALA A 86 -16.62 2.78 2.12
N SER A 87 -16.64 3.76 1.20
CA SER A 87 -17.90 4.15 0.54
C SER A 87 -18.41 3.04 -0.39
N MET A 88 -17.53 2.38 -1.16
CA MET A 88 -17.92 1.30 -2.05
C MET A 88 -18.38 0.04 -1.31
N ALA A 89 -17.76 -0.29 -0.18
CA ALA A 89 -18.18 -1.41 0.67
C ALA A 89 -19.58 -1.22 1.28
N LYS A 90 -20.07 0.03 1.38
CA LYS A 90 -21.43 0.36 1.84
C LYS A 90 -22.47 0.41 0.72
N THR A 91 -22.06 0.13 -0.52
CA THR A 91 -22.97 0.08 -1.67
C THR A 91 -24.06 -0.97 -1.45
N ASP A 92 -25.31 -0.68 -1.85
CA ASP A 92 -26.38 -1.66 -1.81
C ASP A 92 -26.13 -2.76 -2.86
N ALA A 93 -26.23 -4.03 -2.46
CA ALA A 93 -26.01 -5.18 -3.31
C ALA A 93 -26.93 -5.23 -4.56
N LYS A 94 -28.09 -4.57 -4.54
CA LYS A 94 -29.01 -4.46 -5.68
C LYS A 94 -28.57 -3.42 -6.72
N SER A 95 -27.69 -2.50 -6.32
CA SER A 95 -27.15 -1.46 -7.21
C SER A 95 -25.91 -1.92 -8.00
N VAL A 96 -25.47 -3.15 -7.79
CA VAL A 96 -24.36 -3.79 -8.52
C VAL A 96 -24.86 -5.05 -9.22
N LYS A 97 -24.22 -5.41 -10.33
CA LYS A 97 -24.55 -6.65 -11.06
C LYS A 97 -24.01 -7.88 -10.33
N ASP A 98 -22.85 -7.73 -9.69
CA ASP A 98 -22.18 -8.78 -8.92
C ASP A 98 -21.97 -8.31 -7.48
N ALA A 99 -22.92 -8.67 -6.62
CA ALA A 99 -22.87 -8.40 -5.18
C ALA A 99 -21.63 -9.00 -4.50
N LYS A 100 -21.00 -10.04 -5.07
CA LYS A 100 -19.79 -10.64 -4.48
C LYS A 100 -18.61 -9.69 -4.52
N THR A 101 -18.57 -8.75 -5.47
CA THR A 101 -17.51 -7.73 -5.54
C THR A 101 -17.44 -6.89 -4.25
N ILE A 102 -18.59 -6.59 -3.64
CA ILE A 102 -18.68 -5.85 -2.37
C ILE A 102 -18.17 -6.70 -1.20
N ASP A 103 -18.49 -7.99 -1.17
CA ASP A 103 -18.00 -8.93 -0.14
C ASP A 103 -16.48 -9.10 -0.23
N VAL A 104 -15.94 -9.31 -1.43
CA VAL A 104 -14.49 -9.43 -1.66
C VAL A 104 -13.77 -8.14 -1.27
N LEU A 105 -14.31 -6.97 -1.63
CA LEU A 105 -13.79 -5.67 -1.19
C LEU A 105 -13.78 -5.56 0.34
N SER A 106 -14.91 -5.87 0.98
CA SER A 106 -15.08 -5.78 2.43
C SER A 106 -14.14 -6.72 3.19
N LYS A 107 -13.87 -7.91 2.63
CA LYS A 107 -12.88 -8.86 3.17
C LYS A 107 -11.46 -8.35 3.02
N ALA A 108 -11.10 -7.81 1.85
CA ALA A 108 -9.78 -7.25 1.60
C ALA A 108 -9.47 -6.06 2.54
N MET A 109 -10.47 -5.23 2.85
CA MET A 109 -10.32 -4.13 3.80
C MET A 109 -10.01 -4.58 5.24
N LYS A 110 -10.32 -5.84 5.58
CA LYS A 110 -10.06 -6.42 6.91
C LYS A 110 -8.73 -7.17 6.96
N ALA A 111 -7.92 -7.11 5.91
CA ALA A 111 -6.61 -7.76 5.89
C ALA A 111 -5.72 -7.23 7.03
N PRO A 112 -5.01 -8.12 7.76
CA PRO A 112 -4.16 -7.70 8.85
C PRO A 112 -3.01 -6.84 8.32
N THR A 113 -2.83 -5.66 8.90
CA THR A 113 -1.76 -4.75 8.54
C THR A 113 -0.43 -5.18 9.18
N PRO A 114 0.72 -4.91 8.52
CA PRO A 114 2.03 -5.19 9.10
C PRO A 114 2.27 -4.44 10.41
N LYS A 115 3.01 -5.05 11.33
CA LYS A 115 3.41 -4.40 12.59
C LYS A 115 4.39 -3.25 12.31
N THR A 116 4.29 -2.20 13.12
CA THR A 116 5.22 -1.06 13.06
C THR A 116 6.64 -1.52 13.36
N VAL A 117 7.59 -1.10 12.52
CA VAL A 117 9.03 -1.33 12.71
C VAL A 117 9.68 -0.02 13.11
N SER A 118 10.52 -0.04 14.14
CA SER A 118 11.27 1.13 14.61
C SER A 118 12.70 1.07 14.13
N CYS A 119 13.21 2.20 13.60
CA CYS A 119 14.63 2.37 13.26
C CYS A 119 15.53 2.56 14.49
N LYS A 120 14.97 2.56 15.71
CA LYS A 120 15.74 2.67 16.94
C LYS A 120 16.29 1.29 17.31
N ALA A 121 17.53 1.04 16.90
CA ALA A 121 18.32 -0.10 17.34
C ALA A 121 19.70 0.34 17.87
N ASP A 122 20.23 -0.45 18.80
CA ASP A 122 21.49 -0.17 19.50
C ASP A 122 22.73 -0.70 18.75
N SER A 123 22.51 -1.43 17.65
CA SER A 123 23.58 -1.98 16.82
C SER A 123 23.29 -1.80 15.33
N ARG A 124 24.36 -1.75 14.53
CA ARG A 124 24.25 -1.58 13.07
C ARG A 124 23.47 -2.72 12.40
N PRO A 125 23.69 -4.00 12.74
CA PRO A 125 22.86 -5.08 12.21
C PRO A 125 21.38 -4.90 12.57
N GLY A 126 21.09 -4.44 13.79
CA GLY A 126 19.71 -4.17 14.21
C GLY A 126 19.03 -3.07 13.40
N VAL A 127 19.75 -2.00 13.05
CA VAL A 127 19.23 -0.94 12.16
C VAL A 127 19.00 -1.48 10.75
N GLN A 128 19.91 -2.28 10.21
CA GLN A 128 19.76 -2.89 8.89
C GLN A 128 18.56 -3.84 8.81
N ASP A 129 18.34 -4.64 9.85
CA ASP A 129 17.17 -5.53 9.92
C ASP A 129 15.87 -4.73 10.08
N ALA A 130 15.89 -3.62 10.84
CA ALA A 130 14.78 -2.68 10.87
C ALA A 130 14.50 -2.08 9.49
N THR A 131 15.53 -1.66 8.76
CA THR A 131 15.37 -1.14 7.39
C THR A 131 14.73 -2.17 6.47
N LYS A 132 15.18 -3.44 6.49
CA LYS A 132 14.54 -4.52 5.71
C LYS A 132 13.07 -4.69 6.07
N GLY A 133 12.74 -4.66 7.36
CA GLY A 133 11.36 -4.73 7.85
C GLY A 133 10.50 -3.55 7.35
N VAL A 134 11.02 -2.34 7.42
CA VAL A 134 10.37 -1.12 6.91
C VAL A 134 10.13 -1.22 5.39
N THR A 135 11.13 -1.64 4.62
CA THR A 135 11.02 -1.82 3.16
C THR A 135 10.00 -2.91 2.80
N ALA A 136 9.98 -4.02 3.56
CA ALA A 136 8.99 -5.08 3.39
C ALA A 136 7.57 -4.56 3.67
N ASN A 137 7.38 -3.79 4.76
CA ASN A 137 6.11 -3.15 5.07
C ASN A 137 5.68 -2.18 3.96
N ALA A 138 6.58 -1.34 3.47
CA ALA A 138 6.27 -0.38 2.40
C ALA A 138 5.83 -1.10 1.12
N SER A 139 6.50 -2.20 0.77
CA SER A 139 6.14 -3.05 -0.38
C SER A 139 4.77 -3.70 -0.18
N TRP A 140 4.48 -4.19 1.02
CA TRP A 140 3.16 -4.74 1.38
C TRP A 140 2.06 -3.70 1.18
N TYR A 141 2.22 -2.48 1.73
CA TYR A 141 1.23 -1.41 1.61
C TYR A 141 1.01 -1.03 0.15
N LYS A 142 2.08 -0.87 -0.65
CA LYS A 142 1.96 -0.55 -2.07
C LYS A 142 1.18 -1.63 -2.85
N ALA A 143 1.47 -2.91 -2.60
CA ALA A 143 0.78 -4.02 -3.24
C ALA A 143 -0.70 -4.08 -2.82
N HIS A 144 -0.99 -3.89 -1.53
CA HIS A 144 -2.35 -3.93 -1.00
C HIS A 144 -3.17 -2.71 -1.43
N THR A 145 -2.60 -1.51 -1.53
CA THR A 145 -3.26 -0.34 -2.13
C THR A 145 -3.65 -0.62 -3.58
N LYS A 146 -2.75 -1.20 -4.38
CA LYS A 146 -3.05 -1.56 -5.78
C LYS A 146 -4.18 -2.59 -5.87
N SER A 147 -4.12 -3.64 -5.05
CA SER A 147 -5.16 -4.68 -4.97
C SER A 147 -6.50 -4.09 -4.56
N LEU A 148 -6.52 -3.27 -3.50
CA LEU A 148 -7.72 -2.62 -2.99
C LEU A 148 -8.34 -1.69 -4.03
N ASN A 149 -7.52 -0.93 -4.76
CA ASN A 149 -8.00 -0.07 -5.85
C ASN A 149 -8.61 -0.90 -6.99
N GLY A 150 -8.03 -2.06 -7.31
CA GLY A 150 -8.62 -3.00 -8.26
C GLY A 150 -10.00 -3.50 -7.85
N LEU A 151 -10.17 -3.85 -6.57
CA LEU A 151 -11.47 -4.28 -6.01
C LEU A 151 -12.50 -3.16 -6.00
N VAL A 152 -12.09 -1.95 -5.66
CA VAL A 152 -12.93 -0.75 -5.75
C VAL A 152 -13.42 -0.52 -7.18
N ASN A 153 -12.52 -0.60 -8.16
CA ASN A 153 -12.88 -0.45 -9.57
C ASN A 153 -13.78 -1.59 -10.07
N ALA A 154 -13.64 -2.80 -9.52
CA ALA A 154 -14.54 -3.91 -9.83
C ALA A 154 -15.97 -3.63 -9.34
N VAL A 155 -16.14 -3.08 -8.13
CA VAL A 155 -17.45 -2.65 -7.63
C VAL A 155 -18.05 -1.54 -8.52
N GLU A 156 -17.26 -0.54 -8.91
CA GLU A 156 -17.72 0.53 -9.83
C GLU A 156 -18.14 -0.01 -11.20
N THR A 157 -17.33 -0.89 -11.77
CA THR A 157 -17.65 -1.55 -13.05
C THR A 157 -18.94 -2.34 -12.92
N SER A 158 -19.12 -3.03 -11.80
CA SER A 158 -20.33 -3.81 -11.51
C SER A 158 -21.58 -2.94 -11.35
N LYS A 159 -21.46 -1.72 -10.81
CA LYS A 159 -22.56 -0.72 -10.81
C LYS A 159 -22.93 -0.33 -12.24
N LEU A 160 -21.93 0.02 -13.05
CA LEU A 160 -22.16 0.41 -14.43
C LEU A 160 -22.76 -0.75 -15.25
N ASP A 161 -22.29 -1.98 -15.03
CA ASP A 161 -22.87 -3.16 -15.64
C ASP A 161 -24.35 -3.33 -15.28
N LYS A 162 -24.72 -3.07 -14.02
CA LYS A 162 -26.13 -3.13 -13.57
C LYS A 162 -26.97 -2.07 -14.28
N THR A 163 -26.49 -0.83 -14.33
CA THR A 163 -27.16 0.27 -15.03
C THR A 163 -27.37 -0.05 -16.51
N VAL A 164 -26.35 -0.62 -17.17
CA VAL A 164 -26.43 -1.07 -18.57
C VAL A 164 -27.42 -2.22 -18.74
N ASP A 165 -27.46 -3.17 -17.81
CA ASP A 165 -28.38 -4.32 -17.85
C ASP A 165 -29.84 -3.90 -17.68
N ASP A 166 -30.11 -3.00 -16.73
CA ASP A 166 -31.42 -2.43 -16.47
C ASP A 166 -31.92 -1.62 -17.67
N ALA A 167 -31.05 -0.77 -18.22
CA ALA A 167 -31.36 0.02 -19.41
C ALA A 167 -31.63 -0.87 -20.64
N ASN A 168 -30.88 -1.96 -20.81
CA ASN A 168 -31.15 -2.93 -21.88
C ASN A 168 -32.50 -3.64 -21.69
N THR A 169 -32.88 -3.93 -20.45
CA THR A 169 -34.19 -4.51 -20.13
C THR A 169 -35.30 -3.53 -20.49
N LEU A 170 -35.17 -2.27 -20.06
CA LEU A 170 -36.11 -1.21 -20.42
C LEU A 170 -36.23 -1.03 -21.95
N TYR A 171 -35.11 -1.01 -22.67
CA TYR A 171 -35.10 -0.87 -24.13
C TYR A 171 -35.91 -1.97 -24.83
N LYS A 172 -35.86 -3.20 -24.32
CA LYS A 172 -36.65 -4.33 -24.85
C LYS A 172 -38.12 -4.22 -24.48
N GLU A 173 -38.43 -3.88 -23.22
CA GLU A 173 -39.81 -3.76 -22.73
C GLU A 173 -40.59 -2.61 -23.38
N THR A 174 -39.88 -1.62 -23.91
CA THR A 174 -40.45 -0.41 -24.52
C THR A 174 -40.61 -0.51 -26.04
N ASP A 175 -40.32 -1.66 -26.62
CA ASP A 175 -40.51 -1.91 -28.06
C ASP A 175 -41.98 -1.74 -28.46
N GLY A 176 -42.24 -0.84 -29.43
CA GLY A 176 -43.58 -0.47 -29.87
C GLY A 176 -44.44 0.29 -28.84
N ARG A 177 -43.90 0.59 -27.65
CA ARG A 177 -44.64 1.21 -26.53
C ARG A 177 -44.25 2.65 -26.23
N VAL A 178 -43.32 3.23 -26.99
CA VAL A 178 -42.94 4.64 -26.91
C VAL A 178 -43.63 5.48 -27.98
N ALA A 179 -43.79 6.77 -27.72
CA ALA A 179 -44.38 7.69 -28.68
C ALA A 179 -43.46 7.96 -29.89
N ASP A 180 -42.15 7.86 -29.69
CA ASP A 180 -41.14 8.19 -30.70
C ASP A 180 -39.93 7.23 -30.64
N ASP A 181 -39.52 6.73 -31.81
CA ASP A 181 -38.43 5.77 -31.98
C ASP A 181 -37.04 6.35 -31.71
N LYS A 182 -36.85 7.68 -31.87
CA LYS A 182 -35.58 8.36 -31.56
C LYS A 182 -35.27 8.26 -30.06
N THR A 183 -36.29 8.25 -29.20
CA THR A 183 -36.13 8.05 -27.75
C THR A 183 -35.41 6.72 -27.44
N ARG A 184 -35.82 5.64 -28.11
CA ARG A 184 -35.19 4.32 -27.98
C ARG A 184 -33.80 4.27 -28.60
N ALA A 185 -33.60 4.97 -29.73
CA ALA A 185 -32.28 5.08 -30.35
C ALA A 185 -31.26 5.77 -29.43
N SER A 186 -31.65 6.86 -28.76
CA SER A 186 -30.81 7.55 -27.76
C SER A 186 -30.44 6.64 -26.59
N LEU A 187 -31.40 5.87 -26.06
CA LEU A 187 -31.13 4.90 -24.99
C LEU A 187 -30.13 3.83 -25.44
N MET A 188 -30.30 3.27 -26.64
CA MET A 188 -29.38 2.25 -27.18
C MET A 188 -27.96 2.83 -27.40
N ASP A 189 -27.84 4.07 -27.88
CA ASP A 189 -26.54 4.73 -28.03
C ASP A 189 -25.84 4.94 -26.68
N ALA A 190 -26.58 5.41 -25.67
CA ALA A 190 -26.06 5.58 -24.31
C ALA A 190 -25.61 4.25 -23.67
N ILE A 191 -26.40 3.19 -23.86
CA ILE A 191 -26.07 1.81 -23.44
C ILE A 191 -24.76 1.34 -24.09
N ARG A 192 -24.61 1.53 -25.41
CA ARG A 192 -23.40 1.11 -26.15
C ARG A 192 -22.16 1.86 -25.69
N LYS A 193 -22.30 3.15 -25.38
CA LYS A 193 -21.23 3.98 -24.82
C LYS A 193 -20.93 3.67 -23.35
N ARG A 194 -21.84 2.95 -22.68
CA ARG A 194 -21.79 2.67 -21.24
C ARG A 194 -21.59 3.94 -20.41
N ASP A 195 -22.29 5.00 -20.79
CA ASP A 195 -22.26 6.26 -20.07
C ASP A 195 -23.42 6.28 -19.07
N ALA A 196 -23.10 6.19 -17.78
CA ALA A 196 -24.12 6.10 -16.72
C ALA A 196 -25.06 7.32 -16.70
N ASP A 197 -24.53 8.52 -16.94
CA ASP A 197 -25.32 9.76 -16.89
C ASP A 197 -26.20 9.88 -18.12
N ALA A 198 -25.66 9.55 -19.31
CA ALA A 198 -26.45 9.49 -20.53
C ALA A 198 -27.52 8.41 -20.47
N ILE A 199 -27.23 7.24 -19.89
CA ILE A 199 -28.22 6.18 -19.67
C ILE A 199 -29.32 6.67 -18.74
N ALA A 200 -28.99 7.28 -17.59
CA ALA A 200 -29.98 7.79 -16.65
C ALA A 200 -30.92 8.83 -17.30
N LYS A 201 -30.36 9.73 -18.11
CA LYS A 201 -31.14 10.70 -18.87
C LYS A 201 -32.04 10.02 -19.91
N ALA A 202 -31.50 9.12 -20.72
CA ALA A 202 -32.26 8.45 -21.77
C ALA A 202 -33.35 7.52 -21.22
N VAL A 203 -33.11 6.84 -20.08
CA VAL A 203 -34.13 6.06 -19.37
C VAL A 203 -35.33 6.93 -19.00
N LYS A 204 -35.08 8.12 -18.42
CA LYS A 204 -36.15 9.07 -18.07
C LYS A 204 -36.94 9.51 -19.31
N GLU A 205 -36.26 9.85 -20.40
CA GLU A 205 -36.92 10.24 -21.65
C GLU A 205 -37.77 9.09 -22.22
N VAL A 206 -37.28 7.85 -22.14
CA VAL A 206 -38.04 6.65 -22.56
C VAL A 206 -39.30 6.45 -21.71
N ASP A 207 -39.21 6.59 -20.39
CA ASP A 207 -40.36 6.46 -19.49
C ASP A 207 -41.41 7.56 -19.73
N GLU A 208 -40.98 8.81 -19.95
CA GLU A 208 -41.86 9.91 -20.31
C GLU A 208 -42.55 9.68 -21.66
N SER A 209 -41.81 9.21 -22.67
CA SER A 209 -42.34 8.88 -24.00
C SER A 209 -43.33 7.72 -23.96
N LYS A 210 -43.07 6.70 -23.13
CA LYS A 210 -44.00 5.58 -22.89
C LYS A 210 -45.30 6.06 -22.25
N ALA A 211 -45.21 6.86 -21.19
CA ALA A 211 -46.39 7.41 -20.51
C ALA A 211 -47.25 8.29 -21.44
N ALA A 212 -46.61 9.10 -22.30
CA ALA A 212 -47.29 9.89 -23.30
C ALA A 212 -48.05 9.02 -24.32
N LYS A 213 -47.41 7.94 -24.80
CA LYS A 213 -48.07 7.00 -25.71
C LYS A 213 -49.24 6.28 -25.03
N GLU A 214 -49.05 5.76 -23.82
CA GLU A 214 -50.11 5.05 -23.09
C GLU A 214 -51.33 5.96 -22.85
N LYS A 215 -51.11 7.25 -22.57
CA LYS A 215 -52.18 8.24 -22.49
C LYS A 215 -52.88 8.46 -23.84
N ALA A 216 -52.12 8.63 -24.92
CA ALA A 216 -52.67 8.84 -26.26
C ALA A 216 -53.48 7.62 -26.74
N ASP A 217 -52.98 6.41 -26.51
CA ASP A 217 -53.65 5.16 -26.87
C ASP A 217 -54.95 4.98 -26.07
N ALA A 218 -54.95 5.35 -24.78
CA ALA A 218 -56.15 5.33 -23.94
C ALA A 218 -57.20 6.36 -24.41
N GLU A 219 -56.79 7.58 -24.75
CA GLU A 219 -57.69 8.61 -25.29
C GLU A 219 -58.27 8.22 -26.66
N ALA A 220 -57.45 7.62 -27.54
CA ALA A 220 -57.90 7.12 -28.83
C ALA A 220 -58.92 5.98 -28.67
N LYS A 221 -58.67 5.04 -27.74
CA LYS A 221 -59.61 3.96 -27.42
C LYS A 221 -60.93 4.50 -26.90
N ALA A 222 -60.90 5.47 -25.98
CA ALA A 222 -62.11 6.09 -25.43
C ALA A 222 -62.94 6.80 -26.50
N ARG A 223 -62.30 7.49 -27.45
CA ARG A 223 -62.99 8.12 -28.60
C ARG A 223 -63.64 7.07 -29.51
N ALA A 224 -62.92 6.00 -29.84
CA ALA A 224 -63.46 4.92 -30.67
C ALA A 224 -64.67 4.22 -30.01
N GLU A 225 -64.66 4.04 -28.68
CA GLU A 225 -65.79 3.49 -27.94
C GLU A 225 -67.00 4.43 -27.92
N GLN A 226 -66.79 5.75 -27.80
CA GLN A 226 -67.86 6.75 -27.88
C GLN A 226 -68.50 6.79 -29.28
N GLU A 227 -67.69 6.75 -30.33
CA GLU A 227 -68.17 6.75 -31.73
C GLU A 227 -68.92 5.46 -32.08
N ALA A 228 -68.52 4.32 -31.53
CA ALA A 228 -69.22 3.05 -31.75
C ALA A 228 -70.54 2.93 -30.98
N ALA A 229 -70.77 3.78 -29.97
CA ALA A 229 -71.99 3.81 -29.17
C ALA A 229 -72.99 4.89 -29.61
N ALA A 230 -72.64 5.72 -30.59
CA ALA A 230 -73.47 6.77 -31.19
C ALA A 230 -74.18 6.27 -32.46
#